data_AF-A0A7J8GRD1-F1
#
_entry.id   AF-A0A7J8GRD1-F1
#
_cell.length_a   1.000
_cell.length_b   1.000
_cell.length_c   1.000
_cell.angle_alpha   90.00
_cell.angle_beta   90.00
_cell.angle_gamma   90.00
#
_symmetry.space_group_name_H-M   'P 1'
#
loop_
_entity.id
_entity.type
_entity.pdbx_description
1 polymer ?
#
loop_
_entity_poly.entity_id
_entity_poly.type
_entity_poly.pdbx_seq_one_letter_code
_entity_poly.pdbx_strand_id
1 'polypeptide(L)'
;MLVNTSLSLENILKRPGGCLQNGKFMKPRKVVLVLARRYSGCKAVAVKNIDYGTLDCPYSHALVAGIECCPRKVTAAMGKKKIAKRSKIKSFMKVCNYNHLMPTRFSVDTPLDNCCQQGRLQRP
;
A
#
# COMPACT_ATOMS: atom_id res chain seq x y z
N MET A 1 4.96 -17.01 -46.25
CA MET A 1 4.15 -16.18 -45.33
C MET A 1 4.54 -16.56 -43.91
N LEU A 2 5.60 -15.94 -43.40
CA LEU A 2 6.07 -16.11 -42.03
C LEU A 2 6.00 -14.72 -41.39
N VAL A 3 4.89 -14.42 -40.73
CA VAL A 3 4.82 -13.31 -39.78
C VAL A 3 3.63 -13.55 -38.85
N ASN A 4 3.89 -13.37 -37.55
CA ASN A 4 2.91 -13.09 -36.49
C ASN A 4 2.42 -14.25 -35.60
N THR A 5 3.34 -15.04 -35.02
CA THR A 5 3.05 -15.82 -33.79
C THR A 5 4.02 -15.55 -32.63
N SER A 6 5.04 -14.71 -32.80
CA SER A 6 6.03 -14.41 -31.75
C SER A 6 5.56 -13.41 -30.69
N LEU A 7 4.41 -12.73 -30.87
CA LEU A 7 3.94 -11.68 -29.95
C LEU A 7 3.06 -12.18 -28.78
N SER A 8 2.71 -13.47 -28.74
CA SER A 8 1.83 -14.02 -27.69
C SER A 8 2.58 -14.63 -26.50
N LEU A 9 3.86 -15.00 -26.67
CA LEU A 9 4.63 -15.69 -25.63
C LEU A 9 5.52 -14.77 -24.78
N GLU A 10 5.89 -13.59 -25.29
CA GLU A 10 6.64 -12.58 -24.54
C GLU A 10 5.80 -11.91 -23.42
N ASN A 11 4.47 -12.02 -23.47
CA ASN A 11 3.57 -11.43 -22.48
C ASN A 11 3.19 -12.37 -21.31
N ILE A 12 3.68 -13.61 -21.28
CA ILE A 12 3.34 -14.61 -20.24
C ILE A 12 4.45 -14.74 -19.18
N LEU A 13 5.69 -14.33 -19.50
CA LEU A 13 6.84 -14.38 -18.58
C LEU A 13 7.04 -13.12 -17.73
N LYS A 14 6.25 -12.07 -17.95
CA LYS A 14 6.23 -10.90 -17.06
C LYS A 14 5.26 -11.11 -15.89
N ARG A 15 5.38 -12.25 -15.19
CA ARG A 15 4.86 -12.33 -13.82
C ARG A 15 5.87 -11.56 -12.97
N PRO A 16 5.52 -10.42 -12.33
CA PRO A 16 6.37 -9.80 -11.33
C PRO A 16 6.35 -10.70 -10.07
N GLY A 17 6.99 -11.86 -10.17
CA GLY A 17 7.43 -12.63 -9.03
C GLY A 17 8.55 -11.85 -8.40
N GLY A 18 8.22 -10.97 -7.46
CA GLY A 18 9.21 -10.35 -6.60
C GLY A 18 9.96 -11.46 -5.89
N CYS A 19 11.17 -11.75 -6.35
CA CYS A 19 12.11 -12.59 -5.66
C CYS A 19 12.23 -12.04 -4.23
N LEU A 20 11.72 -12.81 -3.25
CA LEU A 20 11.89 -12.46 -1.85
C LEU A 20 13.40 -12.50 -1.57
N GLN A 21 14.05 -11.34 -1.60
CA GLN A 21 15.37 -11.22 -0.98
C GLN A 21 15.17 -11.49 0.53
N ASN A 22 15.67 -12.62 0.99
CA ASN A 22 15.49 -13.11 2.35
C ASN A 22 16.29 -12.20 3.31
N GLY A 23 15.59 -11.47 4.18
CA GLY A 23 16.21 -10.64 5.23
C GLY A 23 15.50 -9.31 5.53
N LYS A 24 14.78 -8.71 4.55
CA LYS A 24 14.09 -7.42 4.77
C LYS A 24 12.61 -7.62 5.11
N PHE A 25 12.17 -7.17 6.29
CA PHE A 25 10.75 -7.24 6.72
C PHE A 25 9.87 -6.21 6.01
N MET A 26 10.42 -5.03 5.74
CA MET A 26 9.74 -3.96 5.03
C MET A 26 9.86 -4.23 3.54
N LYS A 27 8.86 -4.92 2.99
CA LYS A 27 8.68 -5.17 1.56
C LYS A 27 7.42 -4.42 1.10
N PRO A 28 7.33 -4.03 -0.19
CA PRO A 28 6.06 -3.56 -0.71
C PRO A 28 4.98 -4.63 -0.50
N ARG A 29 3.72 -4.21 -0.40
CA ARG A 29 2.55 -5.06 -0.16
C ARG A 29 2.49 -5.69 1.24
N LYS A 30 3.34 -5.26 2.17
CA LYS A 30 3.23 -5.63 3.59
C LYS A 30 2.29 -4.68 4.31
N VAL A 31 1.51 -5.25 5.25
CA VAL A 31 0.71 -4.47 6.18
C VAL A 31 1.60 -3.94 7.29
N VAL A 32 1.46 -2.67 7.57
CA VAL A 32 2.23 -1.91 8.57
C VAL A 32 1.28 -1.15 9.48
N LEU A 33 1.65 -1.00 10.74
CA LEU A 33 0.95 -0.12 11.68
C LEU A 33 1.75 1.18 11.80
N VAL A 34 1.09 2.32 11.73
CA VAL A 34 1.74 3.62 11.94
C VAL A 34 1.84 3.90 13.44
N LEU A 35 3.03 4.25 13.91
CA LEU A 35 3.30 4.47 15.34
C LEU A 35 3.14 5.92 15.78
N ALA A 36 3.40 6.89 14.88
CA ALA A 36 3.49 8.31 15.25
C ALA A 36 2.65 9.23 14.35
N ARG A 37 2.45 10.47 14.81
CA ARG A 37 1.68 11.55 14.16
C ARG A 37 0.15 11.31 14.15
N ARG A 38 -0.57 12.10 13.35
CA ARG A 38 -2.03 12.10 13.21
C ARG A 38 -2.64 10.73 12.88
N TYR A 39 -1.90 9.88 12.18
CA TYR A 39 -2.36 8.55 11.74
C TYR A 39 -1.82 7.42 12.63
N SER A 40 -1.33 7.71 13.83
CA SER A 40 -0.89 6.68 14.78
C SER A 40 -2.02 5.67 15.08
N GLY A 41 -1.65 4.40 15.26
CA GLY A 41 -2.60 3.29 15.44
C GLY A 41 -3.37 2.88 14.18
N CYS A 42 -3.23 3.61 13.07
CA CYS A 42 -3.88 3.23 11.82
C CYS A 42 -3.13 2.08 11.13
N LYS A 43 -3.90 1.14 10.58
CA LYS A 43 -3.38 0.06 9.74
C LYS A 43 -3.21 0.57 8.32
N ALA A 44 -2.10 0.19 7.70
CA ALA A 44 -1.77 0.64 6.36
C ALA A 44 -0.96 -0.40 5.58
N VAL A 45 -0.80 -0.18 4.28
CA VAL A 45 -0.04 -1.02 3.38
C VAL A 45 1.14 -0.21 2.85
N ALA A 46 2.33 -0.81 2.90
CA ALA A 46 3.52 -0.26 2.26
C ALA A 46 3.38 -0.40 0.73
N VAL A 47 3.28 0.71 0.03
CA VAL A 47 3.11 0.75 -1.43
C VAL A 47 4.47 0.75 -2.11
N LYS A 48 5.34 1.68 -1.68
CA LYS A 48 6.67 1.85 -2.24
C LYS A 48 7.67 2.06 -1.10
N ASN A 49 8.80 1.37 -1.22
CA ASN A 49 9.91 1.44 -0.29
C ASN A 49 11.02 2.28 -0.93
N ILE A 50 11.53 3.27 -0.19
CA ILE A 50 12.60 4.16 -0.63
C ILE A 50 13.70 4.08 0.41
N ASP A 51 14.64 3.18 0.14
CA ASP A 51 15.74 2.89 1.05
C ASP A 51 16.88 3.90 0.89
N TYR A 52 17.10 4.35 -0.35
CA TYR A 52 18.06 5.40 -0.71
C TYR A 52 17.34 6.74 -0.59
N GLY A 53 17.70 7.54 0.42
CA GLY A 53 17.06 8.83 0.71
C GLY A 53 16.98 9.74 -0.52
N THR A 54 15.90 10.51 -0.59
CA THR A 54 15.68 11.53 -1.63
C THR A 54 16.24 12.86 -1.17
N LEU A 55 16.51 13.80 -2.08
CA LEU A 55 16.94 15.17 -1.72
C LEU A 55 16.01 15.83 -0.68
N ASP A 56 14.70 15.63 -0.80
CA ASP A 56 13.70 16.18 0.14
C ASP A 56 13.66 15.47 1.49
N CYS A 57 14.10 14.20 1.54
CA CYS A 57 14.00 13.32 2.68
C CYS A 57 15.23 12.40 2.72
N PRO A 58 16.32 12.80 3.41
CA PRO A 58 17.59 12.06 3.40
C PRO A 58 17.54 10.75 4.19
N TYR A 59 16.44 10.46 4.88
CA TYR A 59 16.22 9.23 5.65
C TYR A 59 15.44 8.19 4.85
N SER A 60 15.61 6.92 5.22
CA SER A 60 14.86 5.81 4.64
C SER A 60 13.37 5.91 4.99
N HIS A 61 12.51 5.87 3.96
CA HIS A 61 11.08 6.11 4.11
C HIS A 61 10.25 5.23 3.19
N ALA A 62 8.96 5.09 3.51
CA ALA A 62 8.00 4.36 2.70
C ALA A 62 6.80 5.24 2.36
N LEU A 63 6.26 5.03 1.16
CA LEU A 63 4.93 5.47 0.80
C LEU A 63 3.93 4.48 1.37
N VAL A 64 3.02 4.97 2.21
CA VAL A 64 2.07 4.17 2.95
C VAL A 64 0.64 4.60 2.58
N ALA A 65 -0.20 3.63 2.24
CA ALA A 65 -1.62 3.82 2.00
C ALA A 65 -2.41 3.14 3.12
N GLY A 66 -3.17 3.91 3.90
CA GLY A 66 -3.81 3.41 5.11
C GLY A 66 -5.29 3.77 5.21
N ILE A 67 -5.92 3.14 6.20
CA ILE A 67 -7.31 3.39 6.57
C ILE A 67 -7.32 4.18 7.87
N GLU A 68 -7.83 5.42 7.83
CA GLU A 68 -7.96 6.27 9.01
C GLU A 68 -9.17 5.86 9.84
N CYS A 69 -10.31 5.61 9.19
CA CYS A 69 -11.53 5.17 9.84
C CYS A 69 -11.93 3.79 9.32
N CYS A 70 -11.83 2.79 10.20
CA CYS A 70 -12.26 1.44 9.90
C CYS A 70 -13.79 1.39 9.73
N PRO A 71 -14.31 0.53 8.82
CA PRO A 71 -15.74 0.32 8.69
C PRO A 71 -16.32 -0.18 10.00
N ARG A 72 -17.48 0.35 10.39
CA ARG A 72 -18.15 -0.06 11.63
C ARG A 72 -18.86 -1.39 11.43
N LYS A 73 -18.90 -2.23 12.48
CA LYS A 73 -19.62 -3.51 12.46
C LYS A 73 -21.06 -3.34 11.92
N VAL A 74 -21.41 -4.19 10.96
CA VAL A 74 -22.74 -4.31 10.38
C VAL A 74 -23.38 -5.59 10.90
N THR A 75 -24.68 -5.55 11.20
CA THR A 75 -25.49 -6.72 11.56
C THR A 75 -26.62 -6.88 10.54
N ALA A 76 -27.11 -8.11 10.37
CA ALA A 76 -28.11 -8.43 9.34
C ALA A 76 -29.43 -7.66 9.51
N ALA A 77 -29.78 -7.23 10.74
CA ALA A 77 -30.98 -6.46 11.03
C ALA A 77 -30.94 -4.98 10.54
N MET A 78 -29.79 -4.49 10.08
CA MET A 78 -29.68 -3.09 9.66
C MET A 78 -30.26 -2.85 8.27
N GLY A 79 -30.99 -1.74 8.10
CA GLY A 79 -31.44 -1.31 6.77
C GLY A 79 -30.30 -0.82 5.87
N LYS A 80 -30.48 -0.97 4.55
CA LYS A 80 -29.48 -0.64 3.51
C LYS A 80 -28.86 0.77 3.65
N LYS A 81 -29.68 1.78 4.01
CA LYS A 81 -29.22 3.17 4.22
C LYS A 81 -28.21 3.29 5.38
N LYS A 82 -28.42 2.53 6.47
CA LYS A 82 -27.53 2.54 7.64
C LYS A 82 -26.26 1.74 7.36
N ILE A 83 -26.38 0.65 6.60
CA ILE A 83 -25.24 -0.15 6.15
C ILE A 83 -24.29 0.70 5.29
N ALA A 84 -24.81 1.41 4.28
CA ALA A 84 -23.98 2.26 3.42
C ALA A 84 -23.20 3.32 4.21
N LYS A 85 -23.83 3.95 5.21
CA LYS A 85 -23.16 4.93 6.09
C LYS A 85 -22.08 4.30 6.98
N ARG A 86 -22.25 3.06 7.44
CA ARG A 86 -21.28 2.34 8.30
C ARG A 86 -20.09 1.75 7.52
N SER A 87 -20.31 1.41 6.26
CA SER A 87 -19.28 0.84 5.37
C SER A 87 -18.41 1.89 4.68
N LYS A 88 -18.67 3.19 4.88
CA LYS A 88 -17.83 4.26 4.32
C LYS A 88 -16.44 4.21 4.94
N ILE A 89 -15.42 4.01 4.11
CA ILE A 89 -14.01 4.00 4.50
C ILE A 89 -13.40 5.37 4.24
N LYS A 90 -12.67 5.90 5.22
CA LYS A 90 -11.80 7.08 5.03
C LYS A 90 -10.36 6.59 4.91
N SER A 91 -9.76 6.75 3.74
CA SER A 91 -8.38 6.36 3.45
C SER A 91 -7.44 7.57 3.43
N PHE A 92 -6.15 7.30 3.62
CA PHE A 92 -5.09 8.30 3.52
C PHE A 92 -3.88 7.72 2.78
N MET A 93 -3.08 8.61 2.20
CA MET A 93 -1.79 8.28 1.61
C MET A 93 -0.75 9.25 2.19
N LYS A 94 0.35 8.72 2.74
CA LYS A 94 1.39 9.54 3.38
C LYS A 94 2.76 8.89 3.20
N VAL A 95 3.79 9.72 3.09
CA VAL A 95 5.18 9.30 3.19
C VAL A 95 5.59 9.28 4.66
N CYS A 96 6.05 8.12 5.14
CA CYS A 96 6.41 7.88 6.54
C CYS A 96 7.85 7.35 6.63
N ASN A 97 8.58 7.76 7.66
CA ASN A 97 9.87 7.16 8.02
C ASN A 97 9.64 5.72 8.50
N TYR A 98 10.55 4.80 8.17
CA TYR A 98 10.51 3.40 8.62
C TYR A 98 10.50 3.24 10.14
N ASN A 99 11.19 4.11 10.89
CA ASN A 99 11.20 4.04 12.36
C ASN A 99 9.81 4.26 12.98
N HIS A 100 8.88 4.86 12.24
CA HIS A 100 7.50 5.11 12.67
C HIS A 100 6.52 4.06 12.14
N LEU A 101 7.01 2.96 11.61
CA LEU A 101 6.21 1.85 11.11
C LEU A 101 6.54 0.58 11.90
N MET A 102 5.51 -0.06 12.42
CA MET A 102 5.62 -1.42 12.94
C MET A 102 5.22 -2.39 11.83
N PRO A 103 6.15 -3.19 11.29
CA PRO A 103 5.81 -4.19 10.28
C PRO A 103 4.99 -5.32 10.91
N THR A 104 3.98 -5.78 10.18
CA THR A 104 3.20 -6.95 10.59
C THR A 104 3.50 -8.14 9.68
N ARG A 105 3.08 -9.34 10.10
CA ARG A 105 3.27 -10.56 9.30
C ARG A 105 2.41 -10.59 8.03
N PHE A 106 1.34 -9.80 7.99
CA PHE A 106 0.34 -9.86 6.93
C PHE A 106 0.83 -9.21 5.64
N SER A 107 0.49 -9.84 4.52
CA SER A 107 0.77 -9.36 3.17
C SER A 107 -0.56 -9.22 2.43
N VAL A 108 -0.66 -8.25 1.54
CA VAL A 108 -1.85 -8.00 0.73
C VAL A 108 -1.47 -8.09 -0.74
N ASP A 109 -1.90 -9.16 -1.40
CA ASP A 109 -1.68 -9.36 -2.84
C ASP A 109 -2.71 -8.56 -3.64
N THR A 110 -2.58 -7.24 -3.62
CA THR A 110 -3.36 -6.34 -4.49
C THR A 110 -2.40 -5.68 -5.48
N PRO A 111 -2.72 -5.64 -6.80
CA PRO A 111 -1.91 -4.91 -7.76
C PRO A 111 -2.05 -3.40 -7.49
N LEU A 112 -1.06 -2.82 -6.80
CA LEU A 112 -1.03 -1.40 -6.39
C LEU A 112 -0.06 -0.57 -7.24
N ASP A 113 0.18 -0.97 -8.48
CA ASP A 113 1.34 -0.50 -9.22
C ASP A 113 1.09 0.83 -9.97
N ASN A 114 -0.17 1.31 -10.08
CA ASN A 114 -0.53 2.39 -11.01
C ASN A 114 -1.17 3.65 -10.40
N CYS A 115 -1.51 3.70 -9.11
CA CYS A 115 -2.36 4.78 -8.56
C CYS A 115 -1.60 6.02 -8.07
N CYS A 116 -0.35 5.84 -7.65
CA CYS A 116 0.14 6.62 -6.52
C CYS A 116 1.43 7.36 -6.89
N GLN A 117 1.28 8.49 -7.60
CA GLN A 117 2.38 9.39 -7.91
C GLN A 117 2.78 10.22 -6.68
N GLN A 118 4.07 10.23 -6.35
CA GLN A 118 4.61 10.92 -5.17
C GLN A 118 4.42 12.45 -5.21
N GLY A 119 4.23 13.04 -6.40
CA GLY A 119 4.21 14.49 -6.62
C GLY A 119 3.05 15.26 -5.97
N ARG A 120 1.98 14.60 -5.49
CA ARG A 120 0.80 15.29 -4.91
C ARG A 120 0.73 15.26 -3.38
N LEU A 121 1.64 14.55 -2.71
CA LEU A 121 1.53 14.22 -1.27
C LEU A 121 2.39 15.07 -0.34
N GLN A 122 3.29 15.89 -0.90
CA GLN A 122 4.04 16.90 -0.18
C GLN A 122 3.19 18.18 -0.08
N ARG A 123 2.15 18.17 0.75
CA ARG A 123 1.58 19.42 1.27
C ARG A 123 1.63 19.37 2.81
N PRO A 124 2.03 20.49 3.45
CA PRO A 124 2.36 20.57 4.88
C PRO A 124 1.23 20.05 5.77
#